data_AF-A0A2S3ZBH0-F1
#
_entry.id   AF-A0A2S3ZBH0-F1
#
_cell.length_a   1.000
_cell.length_b   1.000
_cell.length_c   1.000
_cell.angle_alpha   90.00
_cell.angle_beta   90.00
_cell.angle_gamma   90.00
#
_symmetry.space_group_name_H-M   'P 1'
#
loop_
_entity.id
_entity.type
_entity.pdbx_description
1 polymer ?
#
loop_
_entity_poly.entity_id
_entity_poly.type
_entity_poly.pdbx_seq_one_letter_code
_entity_poly.pdbx_strand_id
1 'polypeptide(L)' 'MNKRAVLKKIRDAAKARGLDYREVELTNHTGIVVGETRSTIGRHSEVAEGTARAFYKQFEKELGKGWWR' A
#
# COMPACT_ATOMS: atom_id res chain seq x y z
N MET A 1 2.82 6.01 -11.93
CA MET A 1 2.11 6.79 -10.90
C MET A 1 3.06 7.17 -9.76
N ASN A 2 2.78 8.24 -9.01
CA ASN A 2 3.65 8.67 -7.91
C ASN A 2 3.48 7.76 -6.67
N LYS A 3 4.58 7.34 -6.03
CA LYS A 3 4.59 6.55 -4.79
C LYS A 3 3.68 7.15 -3.71
N ARG A 4 3.70 8.48 -3.54
CA ARG A 4 2.85 9.15 -2.54
C ARG A 4 1.36 8.92 -2.81
N ALA A 5 0.96 8.86 -4.07
CA ALA A 5 -0.42 8.55 -4.45
C ALA A 5 -0.79 7.10 -4.10
N VAL A 6 0.15 6.16 -4.28
CA VAL A 6 -0.02 4.75 -3.89
C VAL A 6 -0.26 4.62 -2.39
N LEU A 7 0.61 5.25 -1.59
CA LEU A 7 0.53 5.22 -0.15
C LEU A 7 -0.75 5.90 0.37
N LYS A 8 -1.09 7.05 -0.21
CA LYS A 8 -2.33 7.76 0.11
C LYS A 8 -3.57 6.88 -0.13
N LYS A 9 -3.64 6.18 -1.27
CA LYS A 9 -4.78 5.32 -1.60
C LYS A 9 -4.94 4.18 -0.59
N ILE A 10 -3.84 3.55 -0.17
CA ILE A 10 -3.86 2.50 0.87
C ILE A 10 -4.33 3.07 2.22
N ARG A 11 -3.79 4.21 2.62
CA ARG A 11 -4.17 4.88 3.88
C ARG A 11 -5.66 5.23 3.91
N ASP A 12 -6.18 5.80 2.82
CA ASP A 12 -7.60 6.15 2.71
C ASP A 12 -8.49 4.89 2.79
N ALA A 13 -8.10 3.82 2.10
CA ALA A 13 -8.83 2.55 2.13
C ALA A 13 -8.78 1.85 3.49
N ALA A 14 -7.61 1.85 4.16
CA ALA A 14 -7.45 1.30 5.51
C ALA A 14 -8.32 2.08 6.50
N LYS A 15 -8.30 3.42 6.44
CA LYS A 15 -9.12 4.29 7.28
C LYS A 15 -10.62 4.06 7.05
N ALA A 16 -11.05 3.91 5.81
CA ALA A 16 -12.45 3.63 5.47
C ALA A 16 -12.95 2.30 6.07
N ARG A 17 -12.04 1.37 6.35
CA ARG A 17 -12.32 0.06 6.95
C ARG A 17 -12.03 -0.02 8.45
N GLY A 18 -11.55 1.06 9.05
CA GLY A 18 -11.14 1.08 10.45
C GLY A 18 -9.91 0.22 10.75
N LEU A 19 -9.05 -0.03 9.76
CA LEU A 19 -7.82 -0.79 9.92
C LEU A 19 -6.65 0.12 10.31
N ASP A 20 -5.73 -0.40 11.12
CA ASP A 20 -4.48 0.28 11.45
C ASP A 20 -3.58 0.36 10.21
N TYR A 21 -3.02 1.54 9.95
CA TYR A 21 -2.08 1.79 8.86
C TYR A 21 -0.77 2.31 9.44
N ARG A 22 0.33 1.60 9.17
CA ARG A 22 1.65 1.97 9.66
C ARG A 22 2.69 1.92 8.55
N GLU A 23 3.50 2.97 8.49
CA GLU A 23 4.67 3.07 7.63
C GLU A 23 5.92 2.78 8.45
N VAL A 24 6.80 1.94 7.91
CA VAL A 24 8.07 1.55 8.49
C VAL A 24 9.16 1.96 7.52
N GLU A 25 10.04 2.87 7.91
CA GLU A 25 11.19 3.23 7.10
C GLU A 25 12.23 2.11 7.14
N LEU A 26 12.63 1.62 5.96
CA LEU A 26 13.72 0.66 5.78
C LEU A 26 14.81 1.32 4.95
N THR A 27 15.98 0.69 4.86
CA THR A 27 17.17 1.25 4.20
C THR A 27 16.91 1.71 2.75
N ASN A 28 16.27 0.85 1.94
CA ASN A 28 15.99 1.12 0.51
C ASN A 28 14.49 1.06 0.15
N HIS A 29 13.64 0.80 1.15
CA HIS A 29 12.22 0.53 0.96
C HIS A 29 11.41 1.23 2.05
N THR A 30 10.12 1.43 1.80
CA THR A 30 9.15 1.76 2.84
C THR A 30 8.27 0.54 3.04
N GLY A 31 8.33 -0.04 4.24
CA GLY A 31 7.40 -1.06 4.69
C GLY A 31 6.04 -0.44 5.01
N ILE A 32 4.98 -1.08 4.56
CA ILE A 32 3.60 -0.68 4.79
C ILE A 32 2.89 -1.85 5.47
N VAL A 33 2.31 -1.58 6.64
CA VAL A 33 1.54 -2.54 7.42
C VAL A 33 0.10 -2.04 7.45
N VAL A 34 -0.84 -2.90 7.08
CA VAL A 34 -2.27 -2.66 7.19
C VAL A 34 -2.88 -3.87 7.88
N GLY A 35 -3.40 -3.68 9.10
CA GLY A 35 -3.87 -4.78 9.93
C GLY A 35 -2.78 -5.85 10.11
N GLU A 36 -3.05 -7.07 9.63
CA GLU A 36 -2.08 -8.18 9.68
C GLU A 36 -1.20 -8.29 8.42
N THR A 37 -1.53 -7.55 7.35
CA THR A 37 -0.77 -7.62 6.09
C THR A 37 0.38 -6.62 6.07
N ARG A 38 1.59 -7.13 5.83
CA ARG A 38 2.79 -6.32 5.60
C ARG A 38 3.28 -6.47 4.17
N SER A 39 3.61 -5.34 3.54
CA SER A 39 4.27 -5.32 2.24
C SER A 39 5.30 -4.19 2.16
N THR A 40 6.19 -4.20 1.17
CA THR A 40 7.25 -3.21 1.01
C THR A 40 7.22 -2.58 -0.37
N ILE A 41 7.41 -1.26 -0.44
CA ILE A 41 7.54 -0.52 -1.70
C ILE A 41 8.92 0.11 -1.81
N GLY A 42 9.51 0.09 -3.01
CA GLY A 42 10.81 0.72 -3.27
C GLY A 42 10.80 2.23 -2.96
N ARG A 43 11.99 2.81 -2.75
CA ARG A 43 12.13 4.25 -2.50
C ARG A 43 11.83 5.13 -3.72
N HIS A 44 11.66 4.54 -4.90
CA HIS A 44 11.46 5.27 -6.14
C HIS A 44 10.19 6.11 -6.10
N SER A 45 10.28 7.35 -6.57
CA SER A 45 9.16 8.29 -6.64
C SER A 45 8.09 7.82 -7.62
N GLU A 46 8.50 7.07 -8.66
CA GLU A 46 7.61 6.54 -9.68
C GLU A 46 7.46 5.04 -9.55
N VAL A 47 6.20 4.61 -9.62
CA VAL A 47 5.79 3.22 -9.56
C VAL A 47 5.03 2.94 -10.84
N ALA A 48 5.49 1.94 -11.60
CA ALA A 48 4.78 1.46 -12.78
C ALA A 48 3.37 0.99 -12.37
N GLU A 49 2.37 1.22 -13.22
CA GLU A 49 0.99 0.89 -12.87
C GLU A 49 0.78 -0.59 -12.56
N GLY A 50 1.48 -1.48 -13.30
CA GLY A 50 1.48 -2.91 -13.02
C GLY A 50 2.02 -3.25 -11.63
N THR A 51 3.12 -2.61 -11.23
CA THR A 51 3.72 -2.78 -9.89
C THR A 51 2.79 -2.25 -8.80
N ALA A 52 2.16 -1.09 -8.99
CA ALA A 52 1.21 -0.54 -8.03
C ALA A 52 -0.02 -1.45 -7.88
N ARG A 53 -0.57 -1.98 -8.98
CA ARG A 53 -1.67 -2.95 -8.94
C ARG A 53 -1.29 -4.23 -8.22
N ALA A 54 -0.11 -4.77 -8.51
CA ALA A 54 0.41 -5.95 -7.80
C ALA A 54 0.60 -5.66 -6.30
N PHE A 55 1.05 -4.45 -5.95
CA PHE A 55 1.17 -4.01 -4.57
C PHE A 55 -0.19 -3.90 -3.86
N TYR A 56 -1.19 -3.28 -4.49
CA TYR A 56 -2.54 -3.20 -3.92
C TYR A 56 -3.20 -4.56 -3.72
N LYS A 57 -2.96 -5.49 -4.65
CA LYS A 57 -3.46 -6.86 -4.56
C LYS A 57 -2.94 -7.58 -3.32
N GLN A 58 -1.76 -7.25 -2.79
CA GLN A 58 -1.25 -7.86 -1.56
C GLN A 58 -2.13 -7.51 -0.35
N PHE A 59 -2.73 -6.31 -0.35
CA PHE A 59 -3.65 -5.88 0.69
C PHE A 59 -5.09 -6.31 0.45
N GLU A 60 -5.37 -7.12 -0.58
CA GLU A 60 -6.71 -7.59 -0.89
C GLU A 60 -7.36 -8.38 0.27
N LYS A 61 -6.56 -9.07 1.08
CA LYS A 61 -7.03 -9.82 2.24
C LYS A 61 -7.71 -8.90 3.27
N GLU A 62 -7.10 -7.75 3.56
CA GLU A 62 -7.56 -6.81 4.60
C GLU A 62 -8.51 -5.74 4.02
N LEU A 63 -8.13 -5.21 2.85
CA LEU A 63 -8.84 -4.14 2.15
C LEU A 63 -9.89 -4.66 1.17
N GLY A 64 -10.07 -5.98 1.06
CA GLY A 64 -11.13 -6.62 0.29
C GLY A 64 -10.86 -6.68 -1.21
N LYS A 65 -11.58 -7.58 -1.89
CA LYS A 65 -11.39 -7.85 -3.31
C LYS A 65 -11.55 -6.61 -4.18
N GLY A 66 -10.50 -6.26 -4.94
CA GLY A 66 -10.55 -5.17 -5.93
C GLY A 66 -10.70 -3.76 -5.37
N TRP A 67 -10.34 -3.52 -4.12
CA TRP A 67 -10.51 -2.23 -3.42
C TRP A 67 -9.82 -1.02 -4.08
N TRP A 68 -8.80 -1.27 -4.91
CA TRP A 68 -8.02 -0.24 -5.59
C TRP A 68 -8.60 0.16 -6.95
N ARG A 69 -9.75 -0.40 -7.34
CA ARG A 69 -10.46 0.00 -8.55
C ARG A 69 -11.01 1.42 -8.44
#